data_AF-A0A315F0K8-F1
#
_entry.id   AF-A0A315F0K8-F1
#
_cell.length_a   1.000
_cell.length_b   1.000
_cell.length_c   1.000
_cell.angle_alpha   90.00
_cell.angle_beta   90.00
_cell.angle_gamma   90.00
#
_symmetry.space_group_name_H-M   'P 1'
#
loop_
_entity.id
_entity.type
_entity.pdbx_description
1 polymer ?
#
loop_
_entity_poly.entity_id
_entity_poly.type
_entity_poly.pdbx_seq_one_letter_code
_entity_poly.pdbx_strand_id
1 'polypeptide(L)'
;MSVGFYKGFSVNIDALFCSLSPLRIAELIRSAQRAVCYAAPGIQLDLAQAMVETVGRLGKEMLTVSLDFDDRVMRMGYGDIGAVTLLLGAGISVNSSPGLRTALVVVDNEGYVFTPTALYLEAEPSDGAASNAMRMSGEQVAQALARLSPAAKAIAVAQAKTPEAKQQIEALTVDVLSAPITVSRLAEVKTSLEEVPPVRFDLARQVRVFEPYLQYVELSLSGAAIQRHRMAIPTSIQKLGGSKDLEIRLRTTFELIEKGSKLSSKPLEDALNEIRKNFTPSLGKDHGRVVLKAAKPYLLARLTEFRTKLEAHQKAVEADLQKHLDTSREQIVAYYQARVIEAKPDALLGQSLNGEISEVAAKKWLNGELDKVFPSAETLIQEMKLDERYKDVTFETLNRNDFLESVKDAFPNVDWEKAYSEFRAAGQSQLQDPIAK
;
A
#
# COMPACT_ATOMS: atom_id res chain seq x y z
N MET A 1 35.21 -35.01 -26.22
CA MET A 1 34.81 -33.58 -26.09
C MET A 1 34.59 -33.29 -24.62
N SER A 2 35.20 -32.21 -24.16
CA SER A 2 35.49 -31.89 -22.76
C SER A 2 34.23 -31.67 -21.92
N VAL A 3 34.17 -32.35 -20.77
CA VAL A 3 33.20 -32.09 -19.69
C VAL A 3 33.76 -30.91 -18.90
N GLY A 4 33.13 -29.74 -19.05
CA GLY A 4 33.50 -28.53 -18.33
C GLY A 4 33.08 -28.61 -16.87
N PHE A 5 34.02 -29.00 -16.01
CA PHE A 5 33.93 -28.75 -14.57
C PHE A 5 33.97 -27.23 -14.34
N TYR A 6 32.87 -26.64 -13.87
CA TYR A 6 32.92 -25.32 -13.24
C TYR A 6 33.78 -25.45 -11.98
N LYS A 7 35.01 -24.93 -12.06
CA LYS A 7 35.88 -24.69 -10.92
C LYS A 7 35.09 -23.85 -9.90
N GLY A 8 34.93 -24.38 -8.68
CA GLY A 8 34.51 -23.59 -7.54
C GLY A 8 35.39 -22.35 -7.43
N PHE A 9 34.78 -21.20 -7.23
CA PHE A 9 35.49 -19.98 -6.87
C PHE A 9 36.29 -20.28 -5.60
N SER A 10 37.61 -20.45 -5.74
CA SER A 10 38.51 -20.41 -4.59
C SER A 10 38.55 -18.94 -4.14
N VAL A 11 37.70 -18.60 -3.17
CA VAL A 11 37.73 -17.29 -2.51
C VAL A 11 39.12 -17.13 -1.90
N ASN A 12 39.89 -16.17 -2.39
CA ASN A 12 41.23 -15.89 -1.90
C ASN A 12 41.12 -15.34 -0.47
N ILE A 13 41.54 -16.14 0.53
CA ILE A 13 41.46 -15.82 1.96
C ILE A 13 42.35 -14.61 2.32
N ASP A 14 43.33 -14.30 1.47
CA ASP A 14 44.23 -13.15 1.62
C ASP A 14 43.79 -11.91 0.83
N ALA A 15 42.59 -11.94 0.24
CA ALA A 15 42.06 -10.76 -0.44
C ALA A 15 41.69 -9.66 0.57
N LEU A 16 42.11 -8.43 0.28
CA LEU A 16 41.73 -7.24 1.04
C LEU A 16 40.20 -7.07 1.04
N PHE A 17 39.56 -7.21 -0.12
CA PHE A 17 38.11 -7.24 -0.25
C PHE A 17 37.63 -8.69 -0.33
N CYS A 18 36.67 -9.05 0.50
CA CYS A 18 36.17 -10.42 0.62
C CYS A 18 34.66 -10.44 0.88
N SER A 19 34.09 -11.65 0.86
CA SER A 19 32.70 -11.90 1.21
C SER A 19 32.63 -12.54 2.60
N LEU A 20 31.85 -11.94 3.49
CA LEU A 20 31.48 -12.46 4.79
C LEU A 20 29.97 -12.70 4.85
N SER A 21 29.59 -13.95 4.58
CA SER A 21 28.26 -14.45 4.89
C SER A 21 28.11 -14.72 6.39
N PRO A 22 26.89 -14.79 6.93
CA PRO A 22 26.68 -15.18 8.33
C PRO A 22 27.30 -16.54 8.67
N LEU A 23 27.19 -17.51 7.75
CA LEU A 23 27.82 -18.82 7.91
C LEU A 23 29.34 -18.70 8.05
N ARG A 24 29.99 -17.86 7.23
CA ARG A 24 31.43 -17.62 7.32
C ARG A 24 31.83 -16.94 8.62
N ILE A 25 31.06 -15.95 9.08
CA ILE A 25 31.30 -15.28 10.35
C ILE A 25 31.17 -16.28 11.51
N ALA A 26 30.14 -17.14 11.48
CA ALA A 26 29.94 -18.19 12.48
C ALA A 26 31.10 -19.19 12.51
N GLU A 27 31.62 -19.62 11.35
CA GLU A 27 32.83 -20.46 11.26
C GLU A 27 34.06 -19.79 11.87
N LEU A 28 34.29 -18.51 11.56
CA LEU A 28 35.39 -17.74 12.15
C LEU A 28 35.26 -17.72 13.67
N ILE A 29 34.08 -17.36 14.20
CA ILE A 29 33.81 -17.35 15.65
C ILE A 29 34.11 -18.73 16.27
N ARG A 30 33.61 -19.82 15.68
CA ARG A 30 33.86 -21.18 16.18
C ARG A 30 35.33 -21.58 16.18
N SER A 31 36.17 -20.98 15.34
CA SER A 31 37.60 -21.25 15.28
C SER A 31 38.44 -20.53 16.34
N ALA A 32 37.85 -19.53 17.01
CA ALA A 32 38.52 -18.64 17.97
C ALA A 32 39.24 -19.40 19.10
N GLN A 33 40.46 -18.98 19.41
CA GLN A 33 41.31 -19.57 20.45
C GLN A 33 41.61 -18.62 21.62
N ARG A 34 41.39 -17.31 21.46
CA ARG A 34 41.72 -16.29 22.45
C ARG A 34 40.53 -15.38 22.75
N ALA A 35 39.93 -14.76 21.74
CA ALA A 35 38.86 -13.79 21.95
C ALA A 35 38.01 -13.57 20.71
N VAL A 36 36.78 -13.11 20.93
CA VAL A 36 35.87 -12.66 19.88
C VAL A 36 35.32 -11.30 20.25
N CYS A 37 35.41 -10.36 19.32
CA CYS A 37 34.75 -9.07 19.39
C CYS A 37 33.84 -8.91 18.19
N TYR A 38 32.55 -8.68 18.43
CA TYR A 38 31.55 -8.46 17.40
C TYR A 38 30.84 -7.14 17.65
N ALA A 39 30.76 -6.30 16.63
CA ALA A 39 29.99 -5.08 16.65
C ALA A 39 29.21 -4.96 15.35
N ALA A 40 27.91 -4.72 15.41
CA ALA A 40 27.07 -4.57 14.22
C ALA A 40 25.74 -3.90 14.61
N PRO A 41 24.90 -3.45 13.66
CA PRO A 41 23.54 -3.00 13.97
C PRO A 41 22.75 -4.07 14.76
N GLY A 42 22.83 -5.33 14.36
CA GLY A 42 22.17 -6.45 15.03
C GLY A 42 22.94 -7.75 14.84
N ILE A 43 22.43 -8.83 15.42
CA ILE A 43 23.01 -10.17 15.32
C ILE A 43 21.92 -11.20 15.03
N GLN A 44 22.22 -12.15 14.14
CA GLN A 44 21.35 -13.28 13.81
C GLN A 44 21.57 -14.46 14.77
N LEU A 45 20.58 -15.35 14.86
CA LEU A 45 20.59 -16.46 15.81
C LEU A 45 21.79 -17.40 15.61
N ASP A 46 22.15 -17.72 14.37
CA ASP A 46 23.27 -18.63 14.05
C ASP A 46 24.62 -18.09 14.54
N LEU A 47 24.83 -16.77 14.48
CA LEU A 47 26.04 -16.12 15.00
C LEU A 47 26.05 -16.13 16.53
N ALA A 48 24.92 -15.85 17.16
CA ALA A 48 24.79 -15.92 18.61
C ALA A 48 25.08 -17.35 19.12
N GLN A 49 24.55 -18.36 18.43
CA GLN A 49 24.78 -19.77 18.72
C GLN A 49 26.28 -20.13 18.60
N ALA A 50 26.94 -19.68 17.52
CA ALA A 50 28.39 -19.86 17.36
C ALA A 50 29.20 -19.24 18.51
N MET A 51 28.80 -18.07 19.04
CA MET A 51 29.46 -17.47 20.20
C MET A 51 29.27 -18.31 21.47
N VAL A 52 28.03 -18.75 21.74
CA VAL A 52 27.72 -19.59 22.92
C VAL A 52 28.54 -20.88 22.92
N GLU A 53 28.71 -21.53 21.75
CA GLU A 53 29.53 -22.73 21.59
C GLU A 53 31.00 -22.53 22.00
N THR A 54 31.51 -21.30 21.91
CA THR A 54 32.91 -20.99 22.27
C THR A 54 33.12 -20.65 23.74
N VAL A 55 32.04 -20.40 24.50
CA VAL A 55 32.11 -19.96 25.92
C VAL A 55 32.91 -20.95 26.77
N GLY A 56 32.69 -22.26 26.59
CA GLY A 56 33.39 -23.28 27.37
C GLY A 56 34.90 -23.32 27.12
N ARG A 57 35.35 -22.83 25.95
CA ARG A 57 36.77 -22.79 25.57
C ARG A 57 37.44 -21.46 25.92
N LEU A 58 36.77 -20.34 25.64
CA LEU A 58 37.37 -19.00 25.78
C LEU A 58 37.07 -18.33 27.13
N GLY A 59 35.97 -18.72 27.77
CA GLY A 59 35.36 -17.97 28.85
C GLY A 59 34.55 -16.77 28.32
N LYS A 60 33.43 -16.49 29.00
CA LYS A 60 32.50 -15.40 28.63
C LYS A 60 33.13 -14.00 28.60
N GLU A 61 34.16 -13.75 29.42
CA GLU A 61 34.86 -12.46 29.49
C GLU A 61 35.68 -12.16 28.23
N MET A 62 36.00 -13.18 27.43
CA MET A 62 36.74 -13.05 26.17
C MET A 62 35.81 -12.85 24.96
N LEU A 63 34.51 -12.74 25.20
CA LEU A 63 33.48 -12.50 24.18
C LEU A 63 32.85 -11.12 24.42
N THR A 64 32.95 -10.23 23.43
CA THR A 64 32.32 -8.90 23.48
C THR A 64 31.36 -8.72 22.32
N VAL A 65 30.12 -8.32 22.63
CA VAL A 65 29.09 -8.03 21.63
C VAL A 65 28.57 -6.60 21.81
N SER A 66 28.60 -5.78 20.76
CA SER A 66 28.08 -4.41 20.74
C SER A 66 27.06 -4.24 19.61
N LEU A 67 25.80 -3.92 19.94
CA LEU A 67 24.68 -3.90 19.00
C LEU A 67 23.94 -2.56 19.04
N ASP A 68 23.28 -2.14 17.96
CA ASP A 68 22.24 -1.12 18.05
C ASP A 68 20.93 -1.77 18.53
N PHE A 69 20.80 -1.94 19.86
CA PHE A 69 19.69 -2.67 20.48
C PHE A 69 18.39 -1.85 20.51
N ASP A 70 17.71 -1.86 19.37
CA ASP A 70 16.48 -1.13 19.11
C ASP A 70 15.54 -1.97 18.23
N ASP A 71 14.24 -1.89 18.51
CA ASP A 71 13.20 -2.64 17.79
C ASP A 71 13.15 -2.26 16.30
N ARG A 72 13.42 -1.00 15.93
CA ARG A 72 13.48 -0.56 14.53
C ARG A 72 14.60 -1.24 13.76
N VAL A 73 15.72 -1.54 14.43
CA VAL A 73 16.86 -2.23 13.81
C VAL A 73 16.51 -3.69 13.50
N MET A 74 15.80 -4.35 14.42
CA MET A 74 15.29 -5.71 14.19
C MET A 74 14.19 -5.74 13.11
N ARG A 75 13.29 -4.73 13.07
CA ARG A 75 12.29 -4.58 12.00
C ARG A 75 12.90 -4.30 10.62
N MET A 76 14.13 -3.77 10.55
CA MET A 76 14.89 -3.65 9.31
C MET A 76 15.61 -4.95 8.91
N GLY A 77 15.59 -5.97 9.78
CA GLY A 77 16.15 -7.28 9.52
C GLY A 77 17.62 -7.42 9.87
N TYR A 78 18.21 -6.50 10.64
CA TYR A 78 19.61 -6.59 11.03
C TYR A 78 19.88 -7.59 12.16
N GLY A 79 18.87 -8.01 12.92
CA GLY A 79 19.08 -8.93 14.03
C GLY A 79 17.78 -9.49 14.60
N ASP A 80 17.97 -10.44 15.52
CA ASP A 80 16.90 -11.23 16.11
C ASP A 80 16.91 -11.10 17.65
N ILE A 81 15.71 -10.96 18.24
CA ILE A 81 15.57 -10.80 19.70
C ILE A 81 15.94 -12.07 20.46
N GLY A 82 15.71 -13.24 19.86
CA GLY A 82 16.13 -14.54 20.36
C GLY A 82 17.65 -14.67 20.38
N ALA A 83 18.36 -14.10 19.40
CA ALA A 83 19.82 -14.07 19.38
C ALA A 83 20.40 -13.29 20.58
N VAL A 84 19.84 -12.12 20.88
CA VAL A 84 20.26 -11.31 22.06
C VAL A 84 19.92 -12.04 23.36
N THR A 85 18.73 -12.64 23.43
CA THR A 85 18.28 -13.42 24.60
C THR A 85 19.21 -14.62 24.85
N LEU A 86 19.63 -15.31 23.80
CA LEU A 86 20.55 -16.45 23.86
C LEU A 86 21.92 -16.04 24.42
N LEU A 87 22.49 -14.94 23.93
CA LEU A 87 23.78 -14.42 24.41
C LEU A 87 23.74 -14.04 25.90
N LEU A 88 22.72 -13.26 26.30
CA LEU A 88 22.55 -12.84 27.69
C LEU A 88 22.30 -14.04 28.62
N GLY A 89 21.52 -15.03 28.17
CA GLY A 89 21.28 -16.27 28.90
C GLY A 89 22.54 -17.12 29.11
N ALA A 90 23.49 -17.08 28.17
CA ALA A 90 24.81 -17.70 28.32
C ALA A 90 25.80 -16.88 29.17
N GLY A 91 25.37 -15.71 29.67
CA GLY A 91 26.20 -14.80 30.46
C GLY A 91 27.22 -14.01 29.63
N ILE A 92 27.07 -13.96 28.30
CA ILE A 92 27.91 -13.14 27.43
C ILE A 92 27.48 -11.68 27.56
N SER A 93 28.44 -10.79 27.74
CA SER A 93 28.18 -9.35 27.83
C SER A 93 27.75 -8.80 26.47
N VAL A 94 26.51 -8.28 26.41
CA VAL A 94 25.97 -7.59 25.23
C VAL A 94 25.71 -6.13 25.59
N ASN A 95 26.33 -5.23 24.83
CA ASN A 95 26.19 -3.79 24.98
C ASN A 95 25.29 -3.22 23.87
N SER A 96 24.51 -2.20 24.21
CA SER A 96 23.78 -1.36 23.28
C SER A 96 24.62 -0.14 22.90
N SER A 97 24.81 0.07 21.61
CA SER A 97 25.45 1.21 20.95
C SER A 97 24.46 1.83 19.94
N PRO A 98 23.62 2.78 20.39
CA PRO A 98 22.61 3.39 19.53
C PRO A 98 23.21 4.00 18.25
N GLY A 99 22.62 3.69 17.10
CA GLY A 99 23.07 4.21 15.80
C GLY A 99 24.31 3.52 15.22
N LEU A 100 24.76 2.39 15.77
CA LEU A 100 25.85 1.61 15.19
C LEU A 100 25.43 1.06 13.81
N ARG A 101 26.16 1.46 12.76
CA ARG A 101 25.91 1.06 11.36
C ARG A 101 27.09 0.33 10.72
N THR A 102 28.30 0.61 11.17
CA THR A 102 29.50 -0.14 10.80
C THR A 102 29.48 -1.48 11.49
N ALA A 103 29.69 -2.58 10.75
CA ALA A 103 29.89 -3.88 11.34
C ALA A 103 31.37 -4.28 11.34
N LEU A 104 31.78 -4.93 12.42
CA LEU A 104 33.12 -5.34 12.73
C LEU A 104 33.05 -6.72 13.36
N VAL A 105 33.87 -7.65 12.88
CA VAL A 105 34.16 -8.89 13.58
C VAL A 105 35.66 -9.02 13.72
N VAL A 106 36.12 -9.29 14.94
CA VAL A 106 37.50 -9.63 15.26
C VAL A 106 37.49 -10.98 15.97
N VAL A 107 38.19 -11.94 15.38
CA VAL A 107 38.44 -13.25 15.99
C VAL A 107 39.93 -13.41 16.16
N ASP A 108 40.36 -13.50 17.41
CA ASP A 108 41.77 -13.48 17.81
C ASP A 108 42.52 -12.27 17.22
N ASN A 109 43.32 -12.48 16.17
CA ASN A 109 44.09 -11.44 15.50
C ASN A 109 43.56 -11.12 14.09
N GLU A 110 42.48 -11.79 13.65
CA GLU A 110 41.87 -11.58 12.34
C GLU A 110 40.65 -10.68 12.48
N GLY A 111 40.65 -9.55 11.78
CA GLY A 111 39.56 -8.58 11.82
C GLY A 111 39.02 -8.22 10.45
N TYR A 112 37.72 -7.95 10.41
CA TYR A 112 37.01 -7.58 9.19
C TYR A 112 35.99 -6.49 9.51
N VAL A 113 35.95 -5.46 8.68
CA VAL A 113 34.80 -4.54 8.60
C VAL A 113 33.89 -5.02 7.49
N PHE A 114 32.59 -5.04 7.74
CA PHE A 114 31.62 -5.51 6.74
C PHE A 114 30.32 -4.70 6.77
N THR A 115 29.55 -4.83 5.69
CA THR A 115 28.21 -4.26 5.56
C THR A 115 27.17 -5.35 5.83
N PRO A 116 26.43 -5.29 6.94
CA PRO A 116 25.38 -6.27 7.22
C PRO A 116 24.19 -6.07 6.29
N THR A 117 23.56 -7.16 5.90
CA THR A 117 22.38 -7.15 5.02
C THR A 117 21.16 -6.70 5.80
N ALA A 118 20.48 -5.65 5.32
CA ALA A 118 19.16 -5.30 5.82
C ALA A 118 18.13 -6.23 5.17
N LEU A 119 17.71 -7.29 5.87
CA LEU A 119 16.83 -8.30 5.27
C LEU A 119 15.53 -7.69 4.72
N TYR A 120 15.06 -6.59 5.29
CA TYR A 120 13.89 -5.88 4.76
C TYR A 120 14.08 -5.34 3.33
N LEU A 121 15.32 -5.05 2.93
CA LEU A 121 15.65 -4.47 1.62
C LEU A 121 16.12 -5.54 0.62
N GLU A 122 17.00 -6.43 1.05
CA GLU A 122 17.65 -7.43 0.20
C GLU A 122 17.77 -8.77 0.94
N ALA A 123 17.96 -9.86 0.21
CA ALA A 123 18.26 -11.15 0.83
C ALA A 123 19.76 -11.28 1.09
N GLU A 124 20.12 -12.19 1.98
CA GLU A 124 21.53 -12.49 2.21
C GLU A 124 22.18 -13.10 0.96
N PRO A 125 23.38 -12.62 0.58
CA PRO A 125 24.14 -13.22 -0.51
C PRO A 125 24.52 -14.66 -0.19
N SER A 126 24.14 -15.61 -1.06
CA SER A 126 24.38 -17.04 -0.84
C SER A 126 25.53 -17.63 -1.65
N ASP A 127 26.04 -16.91 -2.65
CA ASP A 127 27.01 -17.41 -3.62
C ASP A 127 28.47 -16.98 -3.35
N GLY A 128 28.69 -16.17 -2.32
CA GLY A 128 30.00 -15.64 -1.95
C GLY A 128 30.62 -14.70 -3.00
N ALA A 129 29.86 -14.32 -4.04
CA ALA A 129 30.34 -13.45 -5.11
C ALA A 129 30.29 -11.97 -4.74
N ALA A 130 29.37 -11.59 -3.83
CA ALA A 130 29.25 -10.23 -3.34
C ALA A 130 30.34 -9.92 -2.30
N SER A 131 31.30 -9.06 -2.67
CA SER A 131 32.25 -8.46 -1.73
C SER A 131 31.54 -7.47 -0.81
N ASN A 132 31.28 -7.86 0.43
CA ASN A 132 30.63 -7.04 1.46
C ASN A 132 31.57 -6.72 2.64
N ALA A 133 32.83 -7.15 2.58
CA ALA A 133 33.77 -7.03 3.69
C ALA A 133 35.19 -6.62 3.24
N MET A 134 35.91 -6.00 4.16
CA MET A 134 37.33 -5.67 4.02
C MET A 134 38.12 -6.24 5.20
N ARG A 135 39.19 -6.98 4.91
CA ARG A 135 40.13 -7.49 5.92
C ARG A 135 40.96 -6.34 6.48
N MET A 136 41.12 -6.34 7.80
CA MET A 136 41.86 -5.31 8.52
C MET A 136 43.33 -5.73 8.72
N SER A 137 44.23 -4.75 8.72
CA SER A 137 45.61 -4.96 9.17
C SER A 137 45.64 -5.20 10.68
N GLY A 138 46.71 -5.82 11.20
CA GLY A 138 46.86 -6.03 12.65
C GLY A 138 46.85 -4.72 13.45
N GLU A 139 47.38 -3.63 12.88
CA GLU A 139 47.30 -2.30 13.49
C GLU A 139 45.86 -1.79 13.55
N GLN A 140 45.10 -1.91 12.47
CA GLN A 140 43.69 -1.53 12.45
C GLN A 140 42.86 -2.35 13.44
N VAL A 141 43.14 -3.66 13.58
CA VAL A 141 42.49 -4.52 14.58
C VAL A 141 42.77 -4.02 15.99
N ALA A 142 44.03 -3.72 16.31
CA ALA A 142 44.41 -3.21 17.62
C ALA A 142 43.74 -1.86 17.92
N GLN A 143 43.69 -0.95 16.94
CA GLN A 143 43.02 0.35 17.07
C GLN A 143 41.51 0.19 17.29
N ALA A 144 40.87 -0.72 16.55
CA ALA A 144 39.44 -0.98 16.69
C ALA A 144 39.09 -1.57 18.06
N LEU A 145 39.82 -2.59 18.53
CA LEU A 145 39.60 -3.18 19.85
C LEU A 145 39.79 -2.15 20.98
N ALA A 146 40.82 -1.30 20.88
CA ALA A 146 41.13 -0.30 21.90
C ALA A 146 40.09 0.84 22.00
N ARG A 147 39.37 1.14 20.90
CA ARG A 147 38.45 2.28 20.83
C ARG A 147 36.98 1.93 20.64
N LEU A 148 36.62 0.68 20.36
CA LEU A 148 35.24 0.30 20.08
C LEU A 148 34.34 0.43 21.31
N SER A 149 34.65 -0.22 22.42
CA SER A 149 33.81 -0.21 23.62
C SER A 149 34.66 -0.46 24.86
N PRO A 150 34.17 -0.12 26.07
CA PRO A 150 34.89 -0.43 27.31
C PRO A 150 35.23 -1.92 27.44
N ALA A 151 34.33 -2.81 27.01
CA ALA A 151 34.55 -4.25 27.05
C ALA A 151 35.64 -4.71 26.06
N ALA A 152 35.58 -4.25 24.81
CA ALA A 152 36.60 -4.58 23.81
C ALA A 152 37.99 -4.03 24.21
N LYS A 153 38.02 -2.84 24.80
CA LYS A 153 39.25 -2.22 25.31
C LYS A 153 39.84 -3.03 26.47
N ALA A 154 39.02 -3.54 27.38
CA ALA A 154 39.48 -4.41 28.46
C ALA A 154 40.14 -5.69 27.93
N ILE A 155 39.57 -6.31 26.88
CA ILE A 155 40.19 -7.45 26.19
C ILE A 155 41.53 -7.03 25.55
N ALA A 156 41.60 -5.88 24.88
CA ALA A 156 42.84 -5.38 24.29
C ALA A 156 43.95 -5.19 25.34
N VAL A 157 43.62 -4.61 26.50
CA VAL A 157 44.54 -4.47 27.64
C VAL A 157 44.96 -5.85 28.18
N ALA A 158 44.04 -6.79 28.32
CA ALA A 158 44.33 -8.14 28.80
C ALA A 158 45.27 -8.91 27.86
N GLN A 159 45.16 -8.69 26.56
CA GLN A 159 46.01 -9.33 25.54
C GLN A 159 47.37 -8.64 25.33
N ALA A 160 47.55 -7.41 25.80
CA ALA A 160 48.79 -6.68 25.65
C ALA A 160 49.94 -7.33 26.44
N LYS A 161 51.08 -7.56 25.78
CA LYS A 161 52.21 -8.30 26.33
C LYS A 161 53.11 -7.48 27.25
N THR A 162 53.17 -6.16 27.06
CA THR A 162 54.08 -5.27 27.81
C THR A 162 53.29 -4.25 28.65
N PRO A 163 53.83 -3.81 29.81
CA PRO A 163 53.22 -2.77 30.62
C PRO A 163 53.01 -1.46 29.86
N GLU A 164 53.94 -1.10 28.98
CA GLU A 164 53.88 0.14 28.18
C GLU A 164 52.71 0.09 27.20
N ALA A 165 52.48 -1.05 26.55
CA ALA A 165 51.36 -1.24 25.64
C ALA A 165 50.01 -1.18 26.38
N LYS A 166 49.94 -1.72 27.61
CA LYS A 166 48.73 -1.62 28.46
C LYS A 166 48.41 -0.16 28.77
N GLN A 167 49.39 0.61 29.24
CA GLN A 167 49.21 2.03 29.54
C GLN A 167 48.80 2.84 28.31
N GLN A 168 49.40 2.55 27.15
CA GLN A 168 49.02 3.21 25.89
C GLN A 168 47.57 2.94 25.51
N ILE A 169 47.12 1.68 25.59
CA ILE A 169 45.72 1.32 25.32
C ILE A 169 44.80 1.98 26.35
N GLU A 170 45.13 1.91 27.64
CA GLU A 170 44.35 2.53 28.71
C GLU A 170 44.16 4.04 28.52
N ALA A 171 45.16 4.74 27.99
CA ALA A 171 45.08 6.17 27.70
C ALA A 171 44.16 6.53 26.51
N LEU A 172 43.80 5.58 25.63
CA LEU A 172 42.95 5.85 24.48
C LEU A 172 41.49 6.08 24.88
N THR A 173 40.83 7.05 24.25
CA THR A 173 39.38 7.23 24.40
C THR A 173 38.60 6.20 23.59
N VAL A 174 37.46 5.77 24.12
CA VAL A 174 36.49 4.94 23.38
C VAL A 174 35.67 5.87 22.47
N ASP A 175 35.51 5.46 21.21
CA ASP A 175 34.83 6.23 20.17
C ASP A 175 33.34 5.89 20.07
N VAL A 176 32.95 4.64 20.38
CA VAL A 176 31.54 4.21 20.32
C VAL A 176 30.93 4.15 21.72
N LEU A 177 29.95 5.02 21.93
CA LEU A 177 29.18 5.06 23.16
C LEU A 177 28.40 3.76 23.30
N SER A 178 28.57 3.08 24.43
CA SER A 178 28.01 1.76 24.67
C SER A 178 27.64 1.57 26.14
N ALA A 179 26.54 0.88 26.39
CA ALA A 179 26.09 0.51 27.73
C ALA A 179 25.53 -0.92 27.74
N PRO A 180 25.70 -1.70 28.83
CA PRO A 180 25.11 -3.04 28.91
C PRO A 180 23.60 -3.02 28.70
N ILE A 181 23.07 -4.03 28.01
CA ILE A 181 21.61 -4.20 27.87
C ILE A 181 21.04 -4.61 29.23
N THR A 182 20.12 -3.80 29.76
CA THR A 182 19.43 -4.10 31.01
C THR A 182 18.26 -5.05 30.80
N VAL A 183 17.85 -5.74 31.87
CA VAL A 183 16.66 -6.62 31.85
C VAL A 183 15.39 -5.83 31.49
N SER A 184 15.27 -4.59 31.99
CA SER A 184 14.13 -3.72 31.65
C SER A 184 14.11 -3.38 30.17
N ARG A 185 15.27 -3.01 29.60
CA ARG A 185 15.36 -2.65 28.18
C ARG A 185 15.10 -3.84 27.26
N LEU A 186 15.57 -5.03 27.64
CA LEU A 186 15.26 -6.27 26.93
C LEU A 186 13.75 -6.54 26.90
N ALA A 187 13.08 -6.39 28.05
CA ALA A 187 11.64 -6.57 28.15
C ALA A 187 10.86 -5.54 27.31
N GLU A 188 11.25 -4.26 27.36
CA GLU A 188 10.65 -3.20 26.54
C GLU A 188 10.72 -3.52 25.03
N VAL A 189 11.90 -3.87 24.53
CA VAL A 189 12.10 -4.19 23.11
C VAL A 189 11.32 -5.44 22.72
N LYS A 190 11.30 -6.46 23.59
CA LYS A 190 10.53 -7.69 23.37
C LYS A 190 9.03 -7.40 23.25
N THR A 191 8.46 -6.65 24.20
CA THR A 191 7.03 -6.24 24.14
C THR A 191 6.74 -5.46 22.87
N SER A 192 7.59 -4.49 22.49
CA SER A 192 7.40 -3.70 21.26
C SER A 192 7.38 -4.58 19.99
N LEU A 193 8.22 -5.61 19.94
CA LEU A 193 8.25 -6.55 18.82
C LEU A 193 7.09 -7.55 18.84
N GLU A 194 6.53 -7.87 20.01
CA GLU A 194 5.30 -8.67 20.12
C GLU A 194 4.07 -7.86 19.68
N GLU A 195 3.98 -6.59 20.06
CA GLU A 195 2.89 -5.68 19.67
C GLU A 195 2.96 -5.28 18.19
N VAL A 196 4.17 -5.04 17.68
CA VAL A 196 4.43 -4.66 16.28
C VAL A 196 5.57 -5.52 15.72
N PRO A 197 5.26 -6.74 15.26
CA PRO A 197 6.26 -7.68 14.76
C PRO A 197 6.91 -7.19 13.46
N PRO A 198 8.17 -7.55 13.20
CA PRO A 198 8.75 -7.42 11.89
C PRO A 198 7.88 -8.11 10.84
N VAL A 199 7.71 -7.47 9.68
CA VAL A 199 7.08 -8.12 8.54
C VAL A 199 7.96 -9.27 8.03
N ARG A 200 7.35 -10.23 7.35
CA ARG A 200 8.13 -11.27 6.66
C ARG A 200 8.93 -10.62 5.53
N PHE A 201 10.25 -10.63 5.67
CA PHE A 201 11.14 -9.86 4.80
C PHE A 201 11.10 -10.30 3.34
N ASP A 202 11.04 -11.60 3.08
CA ASP A 202 10.86 -12.17 1.74
C ASP A 202 9.62 -11.61 1.02
N LEU A 203 8.51 -11.53 1.73
CA LEU A 203 7.25 -11.00 1.21
C LEU A 203 7.28 -9.47 1.07
N ALA A 204 7.83 -8.75 2.05
CA ALA A 204 7.98 -7.29 1.97
C ALA A 204 8.83 -6.85 0.78
N ARG A 205 9.87 -7.63 0.49
CA ARG A 205 10.72 -7.47 -0.69
C ARG A 205 9.94 -7.68 -1.99
N GLN A 206 9.11 -8.73 -2.09
CA GLN A 206 8.24 -8.93 -3.26
C GLN A 206 7.27 -7.75 -3.47
N VAL A 207 6.73 -7.16 -2.39
CA VAL A 207 5.79 -6.04 -2.50
C VAL A 207 6.42 -4.81 -3.13
N ARG A 208 7.65 -4.51 -2.72
CA ARG A 208 8.44 -3.40 -3.25
C ARG A 208 8.74 -3.53 -4.74
N VAL A 209 8.67 -4.74 -5.31
CA VAL A 209 8.75 -4.94 -6.77
C VAL A 209 7.56 -4.34 -7.46
N PHE A 210 6.34 -4.52 -6.93
CA PHE A 210 5.09 -4.21 -7.64
C PHE A 210 4.52 -2.84 -7.30
N GLU A 211 4.70 -2.38 -6.06
CA GLU A 211 4.23 -1.08 -5.59
C GLU A 211 4.61 0.10 -6.52
N PRO A 212 5.82 0.16 -7.12
CA PRO A 212 6.18 1.25 -8.04
C PRO A 212 5.41 1.22 -9.36
N TYR A 213 4.89 0.05 -9.76
CA TYR A 213 4.25 -0.13 -11.07
C TYR A 213 2.73 -0.12 -10.99
N LEU A 214 2.13 -0.55 -9.88
CA LEU A 214 0.69 -0.79 -9.79
C LEU A 214 0.01 0.05 -8.70
N GLN A 215 -1.25 0.38 -8.95
CA GLN A 215 -2.14 1.01 -7.97
C GLN A 215 -3.56 0.48 -8.15
N TYR A 216 -4.28 0.24 -7.07
CA TYR A 216 -5.71 -0.03 -7.15
C TYR A 216 -6.48 1.22 -7.57
N VAL A 217 -7.57 0.99 -8.30
CA VAL A 217 -8.47 2.05 -8.74
C VAL A 217 -9.92 1.61 -8.65
N GLU A 218 -10.71 2.40 -7.95
CA GLU A 218 -12.17 2.25 -7.87
C GLU A 218 -12.80 3.41 -8.64
N LEU A 219 -13.64 3.10 -9.63
CA LEU A 219 -14.41 4.08 -10.40
C LEU A 219 -15.90 3.84 -10.16
N SER A 220 -16.58 4.84 -9.60
CA SER A 220 -18.01 4.77 -9.26
C SER A 220 -18.79 5.86 -9.97
N LEU A 221 -19.83 5.48 -10.73
CA LEU A 221 -20.75 6.41 -11.37
C LEU A 221 -22.07 6.42 -10.59
N SER A 222 -22.54 7.60 -10.22
CA SER A 222 -23.77 7.80 -9.45
C SER A 222 -24.66 8.86 -10.12
N GLY A 223 -25.97 8.84 -9.81
CA GLY A 223 -26.95 9.82 -10.31
C GLY A 223 -27.33 9.70 -11.79
N ALA A 224 -26.66 8.86 -12.58
CA ALA A 224 -26.91 8.74 -14.02
C ALA A 224 -28.29 8.12 -14.36
N ALA A 225 -28.89 7.35 -13.45
CA ALA A 225 -30.21 6.76 -13.65
C ALA A 225 -31.30 7.68 -13.09
N ILE A 226 -32.18 8.17 -13.95
CA ILE A 226 -33.30 9.01 -13.54
C ILE A 226 -34.43 8.10 -13.02
N GLN A 227 -34.96 8.43 -11.85
CA GLN A 227 -36.02 7.65 -11.21
C GLN A 227 -37.40 7.97 -11.80
N ARG A 228 -38.27 6.96 -11.85
CA ARG A 228 -39.68 7.16 -12.25
C ARG A 228 -40.41 7.90 -11.14
N HIS A 229 -41.01 9.05 -11.47
CA HIS A 229 -41.78 9.84 -10.51
C HIS A 229 -43.25 9.87 -10.90
N ARG A 230 -44.13 9.37 -10.02
CA ARG A 230 -45.58 9.36 -10.23
C ARG A 230 -46.21 10.54 -9.50
N MET A 231 -46.92 11.38 -10.25
CA MET A 231 -47.68 12.48 -9.68
C MET A 231 -49.18 12.18 -9.56
N ALA A 232 -49.80 12.74 -8.53
CA ALA A 232 -51.25 12.77 -8.40
C ALA A 232 -51.77 14.18 -8.74
N ILE A 233 -52.84 14.25 -9.53
CA ILE A 233 -53.53 15.51 -9.80
C ILE A 233 -54.04 16.10 -8.47
N PRO A 234 -53.96 17.43 -8.22
CA PRO A 234 -54.53 18.04 -7.03
C PRO A 234 -56.01 17.70 -6.82
N THR A 235 -56.43 17.49 -5.57
CA THR A 235 -57.82 17.16 -5.24
C THR A 235 -58.80 18.27 -5.63
N SER A 236 -58.34 19.52 -5.67
CA SER A 236 -59.09 20.68 -6.18
C SER A 236 -59.48 20.54 -7.66
N ILE A 237 -58.61 19.95 -8.48
CA ILE A 237 -58.85 19.69 -9.91
C ILE A 237 -59.64 18.37 -10.09
N GLN A 238 -59.34 17.33 -9.31
CA GLN A 238 -60.06 16.04 -9.39
C GLN A 238 -61.58 16.18 -9.16
N LYS A 239 -61.98 17.06 -8.24
CA LYS A 239 -63.40 17.32 -7.90
C LYS A 239 -64.21 17.89 -9.08
N LEU A 240 -63.56 18.38 -10.13
CA LEU A 240 -64.22 18.90 -11.34
C LEU A 240 -64.73 17.78 -12.26
N GLY A 241 -64.44 16.52 -11.92
CA GLY A 241 -64.87 15.35 -12.68
C GLY A 241 -63.99 15.07 -13.90
N GLY A 242 -63.94 13.79 -14.29
CA GLY A 242 -63.14 13.28 -15.41
C GLY A 242 -63.65 11.94 -15.92
N SER A 243 -63.37 11.61 -17.19
CA SER A 243 -63.59 10.24 -17.66
C SER A 243 -62.59 9.33 -16.92
N LYS A 244 -63.06 8.19 -16.41
CA LYS A 244 -62.22 7.21 -15.69
C LYS A 244 -60.98 6.81 -16.50
N ASP A 245 -61.08 6.80 -17.82
CA ASP A 245 -59.99 6.47 -18.74
C ASP A 245 -58.86 7.53 -18.77
N LEU A 246 -59.22 8.82 -18.69
CA LEU A 246 -58.23 9.91 -18.65
C LEU A 246 -57.66 10.10 -17.25
N GLU A 247 -58.42 9.80 -16.20
CA GLU A 247 -57.94 9.80 -14.82
C GLU A 247 -56.97 8.63 -14.56
N ILE A 248 -57.20 7.48 -15.21
CA ILE A 248 -56.25 6.36 -15.26
C ILE A 248 -55.04 6.72 -16.12
N ARG A 249 -55.20 7.27 -17.34
CA ARG A 249 -54.06 7.72 -18.17
C ARG A 249 -53.23 8.77 -17.44
N LEU A 250 -53.82 9.81 -16.85
CA LEU A 250 -53.07 10.80 -16.08
C LEU A 250 -52.44 10.23 -14.80
N ARG A 251 -52.93 9.12 -14.24
CA ARG A 251 -52.25 8.38 -13.16
C ARG A 251 -51.17 7.41 -13.65
N THR A 252 -51.13 7.06 -14.94
CA THR A 252 -50.31 5.97 -15.49
C THR A 252 -49.28 6.46 -16.52
N THR A 253 -49.52 7.61 -17.16
CA THR A 253 -48.70 8.21 -18.23
C THR A 253 -47.57 9.11 -17.70
N PHE A 254 -47.52 9.43 -16.39
CA PHE A 254 -46.34 10.06 -15.78
C PHE A 254 -45.23 9.03 -15.48
N GLU A 255 -45.03 8.04 -16.36
CA GLU A 255 -43.70 7.46 -16.50
C GLU A 255 -42.88 8.47 -17.30
N LEU A 256 -42.27 9.45 -16.63
CA LEU A 256 -41.47 10.54 -17.24
C LEU A 256 -40.31 10.05 -18.14
N ILE A 257 -40.11 8.73 -18.26
CA ILE A 257 -39.05 8.11 -19.04
C ILE A 257 -39.58 6.82 -19.67
N GLU A 258 -39.95 6.92 -20.94
CA GLU A 258 -40.15 5.75 -21.79
C GLU A 258 -38.82 4.99 -21.98
N LYS A 259 -38.88 3.65 -21.95
CA LYS A 259 -37.71 2.80 -22.23
C LYS A 259 -37.12 3.16 -23.61
N GLY A 260 -35.88 3.63 -23.64
CA GLY A 260 -35.14 3.91 -24.87
C GLY A 260 -35.15 5.37 -25.34
N SER A 261 -35.61 6.31 -24.52
CA SER A 261 -35.48 7.74 -24.81
C SER A 261 -34.00 8.20 -24.77
N LYS A 262 -33.72 9.39 -25.32
CA LYS A 262 -32.38 10.04 -25.29
C LYS A 262 -31.83 10.28 -23.87
N LEU A 263 -32.66 10.05 -22.85
CA LEU A 263 -32.36 10.21 -21.43
C LEU A 263 -31.70 8.97 -20.80
N SER A 264 -31.37 7.94 -21.58
CA SER A 264 -30.73 6.72 -21.05
C SER A 264 -29.26 6.94 -20.68
N SER A 265 -28.85 6.42 -19.52
CA SER A 265 -27.46 6.39 -19.05
C SER A 265 -26.55 5.40 -19.78
N LYS A 266 -27.12 4.53 -20.62
CA LYS A 266 -26.39 3.41 -21.24
C LYS A 266 -25.13 3.83 -22.02
N PRO A 267 -25.14 4.90 -22.84
CA PRO A 267 -23.93 5.33 -23.53
C PRO A 267 -22.80 5.78 -22.58
N LEU A 268 -23.14 6.33 -21.40
CA LEU A 268 -22.17 6.71 -20.38
C LEU A 268 -21.61 5.46 -19.67
N GLU A 269 -22.47 4.49 -19.37
CA GLU A 269 -22.03 3.21 -18.80
C GLU A 269 -21.08 2.46 -19.75
N ASP A 270 -21.43 2.40 -21.04
CA ASP A 270 -20.60 1.79 -22.08
C ASP A 270 -19.25 2.52 -22.22
N ALA A 271 -19.25 3.86 -22.23
CA ALA A 271 -18.01 4.64 -22.28
C ALA A 271 -17.13 4.45 -21.03
N LEU A 272 -17.72 4.36 -19.84
CA LEU A 272 -16.97 4.07 -18.61
C LEU A 272 -16.41 2.64 -18.61
N ASN A 273 -17.17 1.68 -19.14
CA ASN A 273 -16.72 0.30 -19.30
C ASN A 273 -15.56 0.17 -20.29
N GLU A 274 -15.52 0.97 -21.35
CA GLU A 274 -14.38 1.04 -22.26
C GLU A 274 -13.14 1.63 -21.58
N ILE A 275 -13.28 2.69 -20.78
CA ILE A 275 -12.16 3.21 -19.96
C ILE A 275 -11.65 2.12 -19.03
N ARG A 276 -12.57 1.44 -18.35
CA ARG A 276 -12.28 0.31 -17.46
C ARG A 276 -11.52 -0.80 -18.19
N LYS A 277 -11.98 -1.22 -19.36
CA LYS A 277 -11.37 -2.30 -20.14
C LYS A 277 -9.94 -1.97 -20.57
N ASN A 278 -9.68 -0.73 -20.95
CA ASN A 278 -8.39 -0.35 -21.55
C ASN A 278 -7.34 0.11 -20.53
N PHE A 279 -7.75 0.69 -19.40
CA PHE A 279 -6.83 1.28 -18.42
C PHE A 279 -6.79 0.60 -17.06
N THR A 280 -7.86 -0.10 -16.66
CA THR A 280 -7.99 -0.55 -15.27
C THR A 280 -8.32 -2.03 -15.10
N PRO A 281 -7.61 -2.96 -15.78
CA PRO A 281 -7.99 -4.37 -15.84
C PRO A 281 -8.33 -4.96 -14.46
N SER A 282 -9.34 -5.84 -14.45
CA SER A 282 -9.78 -6.49 -13.22
C SER A 282 -8.92 -7.70 -12.93
N LEU A 283 -8.46 -7.82 -11.69
CA LEU A 283 -7.73 -8.96 -11.16
C LEU A 283 -8.68 -10.02 -10.55
N GLY A 284 -9.91 -10.09 -11.04
CA GLY A 284 -10.95 -10.98 -10.51
C GLY A 284 -11.76 -10.37 -9.37
N LYS A 285 -12.62 -11.21 -8.75
CA LYS A 285 -13.59 -10.79 -7.72
C LYS A 285 -12.93 -10.31 -6.42
N ASP A 286 -11.79 -10.90 -6.11
CA ASP A 286 -11.15 -10.79 -4.81
C ASP A 286 -10.11 -9.67 -4.73
N HIS A 287 -9.61 -9.23 -5.89
CA HIS A 287 -8.53 -8.26 -6.00
C HIS A 287 -8.96 -6.95 -6.65
N GLY A 288 -10.16 -6.87 -7.21
CA GLY A 288 -10.67 -5.61 -7.76
C GLY A 288 -9.98 -5.19 -9.07
N ARG A 289 -9.71 -3.88 -9.22
CA ARG A 289 -9.18 -3.28 -10.46
C ARG A 289 -7.91 -2.50 -10.18
N VAL A 290 -6.92 -2.64 -11.06
CA VAL A 290 -5.62 -1.99 -10.94
C VAL A 290 -5.29 -1.18 -12.17
N VAL A 291 -4.44 -0.16 -12.01
CA VAL A 291 -3.87 0.65 -13.08
C VAL A 291 -2.36 0.67 -12.93
N LEU A 292 -1.66 0.67 -14.07
CA LEU A 292 -0.22 0.94 -14.07
C LEU A 292 0.02 2.41 -13.71
N LYS A 293 0.90 2.69 -12.74
CA LYS A 293 1.25 4.06 -12.33
C LYS A 293 1.74 4.90 -13.52
N ALA A 294 2.48 4.29 -14.45
CA ALA A 294 2.89 4.92 -15.71
C ALA A 294 1.72 5.27 -16.65
N ALA A 295 0.62 4.49 -16.61
CA ALA A 295 -0.57 4.71 -17.43
C ALA A 295 -1.56 5.71 -16.80
N LYS A 296 -1.40 6.02 -15.51
CA LYS A 296 -2.31 6.88 -14.75
C LYS A 296 -2.55 8.27 -15.37
N PRO A 297 -1.55 8.99 -15.92
CA PRO A 297 -1.79 10.27 -16.57
C PRO A 297 -2.77 10.18 -17.75
N TYR A 298 -2.67 9.11 -18.55
CA TYR A 298 -3.58 8.88 -19.68
C TYR A 298 -5.00 8.51 -19.21
N LEU A 299 -5.11 7.72 -18.14
CA LEU A 299 -6.41 7.44 -17.51
C LEU A 299 -7.07 8.75 -17.03
N LEU A 300 -6.33 9.61 -16.33
CA LEU A 300 -6.86 10.88 -15.84
C LEU A 300 -7.38 11.77 -16.98
N ALA A 301 -6.65 11.84 -18.11
CA ALA A 301 -7.12 12.56 -19.29
C ALA A 301 -8.46 12.03 -19.81
N ARG A 302 -8.62 10.69 -19.90
CA ARG A 302 -9.87 10.06 -20.32
C ARG A 302 -11.01 10.25 -19.32
N LEU A 303 -10.74 10.25 -18.02
CA LEU A 303 -11.76 10.53 -17.00
C LEU A 303 -12.22 12.00 -17.06
N THR A 304 -11.31 12.93 -17.38
CA THR A 304 -11.67 14.34 -17.62
C THR A 304 -12.58 14.50 -18.84
N GLU A 305 -12.24 13.87 -19.97
CA GLU A 305 -13.12 13.84 -21.14
C GLU A 305 -14.50 13.23 -20.82
N PHE A 306 -14.51 12.17 -20.00
CA PHE A 306 -15.74 11.53 -19.55
C PHE A 306 -16.60 12.47 -18.69
N ARG A 307 -16.00 13.21 -17.76
CA ARG A 307 -16.71 14.21 -16.93
C ARG A 307 -17.37 15.28 -17.78
N THR A 308 -16.69 15.79 -18.80
CA THR A 308 -17.29 16.76 -19.73
C THR A 308 -18.51 16.18 -20.46
N LYS A 309 -18.45 14.89 -20.87
CA LYS A 309 -19.62 14.20 -21.44
C LYS A 309 -20.75 14.01 -20.42
N LEU A 310 -20.41 13.72 -19.17
CA LEU A 310 -21.37 13.56 -18.08
C LEU A 310 -22.12 14.87 -17.80
N GLU A 311 -21.43 16.00 -17.70
CA GLU A 311 -22.03 17.33 -17.52
C GLU A 311 -22.93 17.71 -18.71
N ALA A 312 -22.48 17.44 -19.94
CA ALA A 312 -23.28 17.70 -21.12
C ALA A 312 -24.56 16.84 -21.15
N HIS A 313 -24.46 15.57 -20.75
CA HIS A 313 -25.61 14.68 -20.63
C HIS A 313 -26.57 15.14 -19.53
N GLN A 314 -26.07 15.54 -18.36
CA GLN A 314 -26.90 16.06 -17.27
C GLN A 314 -27.73 17.27 -17.72
N LYS A 315 -27.10 18.24 -18.39
CA LYS A 315 -27.81 19.42 -18.94
C LYS A 315 -28.85 19.05 -20.00
N ALA A 316 -28.52 18.10 -20.88
CA ALA A 316 -29.47 17.62 -21.88
C ALA A 316 -30.67 16.92 -21.25
N VAL A 317 -30.43 16.09 -20.23
CA VAL A 317 -31.47 15.40 -19.46
C VAL A 317 -32.38 16.39 -18.74
N GLU A 318 -31.80 17.41 -18.09
CA GLU A 318 -32.56 18.46 -17.40
C GLU A 318 -33.47 19.22 -18.37
N ALA A 319 -32.93 19.66 -19.52
CA ALA A 319 -33.70 20.40 -20.51
C ALA A 319 -34.83 19.56 -21.13
N ASP A 320 -34.55 18.31 -21.51
CA ASP A 320 -35.55 17.42 -22.10
C ASP A 320 -36.63 17.06 -21.07
N LEU A 321 -36.26 16.78 -19.81
CA LEU A 321 -37.21 16.47 -18.73
C LEU A 321 -38.11 17.67 -18.44
N GLN A 322 -37.56 18.89 -18.37
CA GLN A 322 -38.35 20.10 -18.15
C GLN A 322 -39.37 20.31 -19.29
N LYS A 323 -38.94 20.11 -20.54
CA LYS A 323 -39.83 20.19 -21.70
C LYS A 323 -40.96 19.16 -21.65
N HIS A 324 -40.68 17.94 -21.19
CA HIS A 324 -41.69 16.91 -20.99
C HIS A 324 -42.68 17.27 -19.87
N LEU A 325 -42.20 17.85 -18.77
CA LEU A 325 -43.03 18.35 -17.67
C LEU A 325 -43.95 19.49 -18.14
N ASP A 326 -43.41 20.46 -18.86
CA ASP A 326 -44.15 21.61 -19.37
C ASP A 326 -45.23 21.17 -20.38
N THR A 327 -44.89 20.29 -21.31
CA THR A 327 -45.85 19.74 -22.29
C THR A 327 -46.98 18.98 -21.58
N SER A 328 -46.65 18.19 -20.56
CA SER A 328 -47.65 17.44 -19.78
C SER A 328 -48.58 18.38 -19.00
N ARG A 329 -48.02 19.46 -18.46
CA ARG A 329 -48.76 20.51 -17.76
C ARG A 329 -49.74 21.21 -18.70
N GLU A 330 -49.31 21.58 -19.90
CA GLU A 330 -50.16 22.20 -20.91
C GLU A 330 -51.35 21.31 -21.29
N GLN A 331 -51.12 20.00 -21.45
CA GLN A 331 -52.18 19.04 -21.75
C GLN A 331 -53.23 18.95 -20.63
N ILE A 332 -52.81 18.95 -19.36
CA ILE A 332 -53.74 18.98 -18.22
C ILE A 332 -54.57 20.26 -18.23
N VAL A 333 -53.89 21.40 -18.38
CA VAL A 333 -54.53 22.71 -18.36
C VAL A 333 -55.57 22.82 -19.48
N ALA A 334 -55.20 22.45 -20.72
CA ALA A 334 -56.10 22.49 -21.87
C ALA A 334 -57.34 21.60 -21.66
N TYR A 335 -57.17 20.42 -21.06
CA TYR A 335 -58.28 19.49 -20.81
C TYR A 335 -59.26 19.96 -19.73
N TYR A 336 -58.76 20.52 -18.62
CA TYR A 336 -59.62 20.96 -17.50
C TYR A 336 -60.18 22.37 -17.65
N GLN A 337 -59.66 23.18 -18.60
CA GLN A 337 -60.04 24.59 -18.75
C GLN A 337 -61.56 24.79 -18.90
N ALA A 338 -62.19 24.07 -19.82
CA ALA A 338 -63.64 24.16 -20.05
C ALA A 338 -64.44 23.75 -18.80
N ARG A 339 -63.97 22.74 -18.07
CA ARG A 339 -64.63 22.26 -16.84
C ARG A 339 -64.53 23.23 -15.68
N VAL A 340 -63.44 24.00 -15.58
CA VAL A 340 -63.33 25.06 -14.57
C VAL A 340 -64.33 26.18 -14.83
N ILE A 341 -64.54 26.55 -16.09
CA ILE A 341 -65.52 27.58 -16.47
C ILE A 341 -66.95 27.11 -16.18
N GLU A 342 -67.25 25.84 -16.45
CA GLU A 342 -68.57 25.24 -16.22
C GLU A 342 -68.87 25.00 -14.73
N ALA A 343 -67.96 24.33 -14.01
CA ALA A 343 -68.16 23.95 -12.62
C ALA A 343 -68.03 25.12 -11.62
N LYS A 344 -67.44 26.24 -12.06
CA LYS A 344 -67.20 27.47 -11.28
C LYS A 344 -66.78 27.23 -9.83
N PRO A 345 -65.56 26.71 -9.59
CA PRO A 345 -65.12 26.36 -8.25
C PRO A 345 -65.16 27.56 -7.31
N ASP A 346 -65.72 27.41 -6.10
CA ASP A 346 -65.90 28.50 -5.13
C ASP A 346 -64.61 29.29 -4.85
N ALA A 347 -63.47 28.58 -4.80
CA ALA A 347 -62.15 29.17 -4.57
C ALA A 347 -61.75 30.18 -5.67
N LEU A 348 -62.22 29.97 -6.91
CA LEU A 348 -62.00 30.85 -8.04
C LEU A 348 -63.15 31.85 -8.21
N LEU A 349 -64.39 31.43 -8.00
CA LEU A 349 -65.58 32.28 -8.10
C LEU A 349 -65.58 33.40 -7.06
N GLY A 350 -65.16 33.12 -5.82
CA GLY A 350 -65.02 34.10 -4.75
C GLY A 350 -63.97 35.19 -5.01
N GLN A 351 -63.18 35.05 -6.08
CA GLN A 351 -62.20 36.04 -6.54
C GLN A 351 -62.64 36.74 -7.84
N SER A 352 -63.84 36.45 -8.35
CA SER A 352 -64.41 37.11 -9.53
C SER A 352 -65.20 38.35 -9.14
N LEU A 353 -64.98 39.46 -9.85
CA LEU A 353 -65.69 40.73 -9.62
C LEU A 353 -67.10 40.76 -10.22
N ASN A 354 -67.38 39.91 -11.22
CA ASN A 354 -68.64 39.90 -11.98
C ASN A 354 -69.37 38.56 -11.91
N GLY A 355 -68.91 37.61 -11.09
CA GLY A 355 -69.51 36.27 -10.97
C GLY A 355 -69.26 35.37 -12.19
N GLU A 356 -68.39 35.77 -13.11
CA GLU A 356 -67.97 35.00 -14.27
C GLU A 356 -66.49 34.62 -14.19
N ILE A 357 -66.13 33.49 -14.79
CA ILE A 357 -64.74 33.01 -14.85
C ILE A 357 -64.31 33.06 -16.31
N SER A 358 -63.34 33.93 -16.61
CA SER A 358 -62.75 34.00 -17.95
C SER A 358 -61.80 32.82 -18.20
N GLU A 359 -61.55 32.52 -19.47
CA GLU A 359 -60.56 31.51 -19.86
C GLU A 359 -59.16 31.76 -19.28
N VAL A 360 -58.76 33.03 -19.19
CA VAL A 360 -57.49 33.46 -18.60
C VAL A 360 -57.46 33.19 -17.10
N ALA A 361 -58.57 33.47 -16.39
CA ALA A 361 -58.69 33.20 -14.96
C ALA A 361 -58.69 31.69 -14.67
N ALA A 362 -59.38 30.88 -15.48
CA ALA A 362 -59.38 29.42 -15.37
C ALA A 362 -57.98 28.83 -15.60
N LYS A 363 -57.27 29.28 -16.65
CA LYS A 363 -55.89 28.86 -16.95
C LYS A 363 -54.92 29.23 -15.83
N LYS A 364 -55.04 30.45 -15.29
CA LYS A 364 -54.19 30.93 -14.18
C LYS A 364 -54.42 30.12 -12.90
N TRP A 365 -55.68 29.82 -12.58
CA TRP A 365 -56.04 29.01 -11.41
C TRP A 365 -55.52 27.57 -11.53
N LEU A 366 -55.74 26.91 -12.68
CA LEU A 366 -55.21 25.56 -12.94
C LEU A 366 -53.69 25.51 -12.81
N ASN A 367 -52.98 26.50 -13.37
CA ASN A 367 -51.54 26.57 -13.21
C ASN A 367 -51.12 26.74 -11.74
N GLY A 368 -51.77 27.62 -10.98
CA GLY A 368 -51.46 27.82 -9.56
C GLY A 368 -51.75 26.60 -8.69
N GLU A 369 -52.75 25.78 -9.05
CA GLU A 369 -53.01 24.51 -8.38
C GLU A 369 -51.97 23.44 -8.76
N LEU A 370 -51.52 23.42 -10.01
CA LEU A 370 -50.47 22.51 -10.47
C LEU A 370 -49.08 22.86 -9.91
N ASP A 371 -48.76 24.16 -9.73
CA ASP A 371 -47.49 24.61 -9.11
C ASP A 371 -47.28 24.05 -7.70
N LYS A 372 -48.35 23.68 -7.00
CA LYS A 372 -48.28 23.09 -5.65
C LYS A 372 -47.78 21.65 -5.65
N VAL A 373 -47.83 20.96 -6.80
CA VAL A 373 -47.52 19.52 -6.88
C VAL A 373 -46.57 19.15 -8.02
N PHE A 374 -46.42 19.99 -9.05
CA PHE A 374 -45.50 19.74 -10.17
C PHE A 374 -44.05 20.06 -9.75
N PRO A 375 -43.12 19.09 -9.80
CA PRO A 375 -41.71 19.30 -9.54
C PRO A 375 -41.03 20.02 -10.72
N SER A 376 -39.85 20.59 -10.49
CA SER A 376 -38.92 20.99 -11.56
C SER A 376 -38.01 19.82 -11.96
N ALA A 377 -37.46 19.88 -13.17
CA ALA A 377 -36.49 18.88 -13.61
C ALA A 377 -35.29 18.75 -12.65
N GLU A 378 -34.79 19.87 -12.14
CA GLU A 378 -33.70 19.93 -11.16
C GLU A 378 -34.01 19.12 -9.88
N THR A 379 -35.24 19.21 -9.36
CA THR A 379 -35.64 18.44 -8.16
C THR A 379 -35.77 16.93 -8.39
N LEU A 380 -35.86 16.50 -9.65
CA LEU A 380 -36.00 15.09 -10.03
C LEU A 380 -34.67 14.42 -10.40
N ILE A 381 -33.65 15.21 -10.71
CA ILE A 381 -32.34 14.72 -11.15
C ILE A 381 -31.39 14.71 -9.96
N GLN A 382 -30.85 13.52 -9.63
CA GLN A 382 -29.70 13.44 -8.73
C GLN A 382 -28.44 13.92 -9.46
N GLU A 383 -27.52 14.53 -8.73
CA GLU A 383 -26.22 14.96 -9.29
C GLU A 383 -25.53 13.77 -9.97
N MET A 384 -25.24 13.90 -11.26
CA MET A 384 -24.55 12.87 -12.03
C MET A 384 -23.05 12.99 -11.79
N LYS A 385 -22.47 12.05 -11.04
CA LYS A 385 -21.09 12.17 -10.58
C LYS A 385 -20.27 10.91 -10.81
N LEU A 386 -19.03 11.12 -11.26
CA LEU A 386 -17.98 10.11 -11.32
C LEU A 386 -16.98 10.34 -10.18
N ASP A 387 -16.84 9.35 -9.31
CA ASP A 387 -15.87 9.28 -8.22
C ASP A 387 -14.76 8.27 -8.53
N GLU A 388 -13.50 8.69 -8.40
CA GLU A 388 -12.31 7.86 -8.47
C GLU A 388 -11.56 7.80 -7.14
N ARG A 389 -11.12 6.60 -6.75
CA ARG A 389 -10.25 6.39 -5.59
C ARG A 389 -9.05 5.56 -5.99
N TYR A 390 -7.88 5.96 -5.53
CA TYR A 390 -6.63 5.22 -5.73
C TYR A 390 -6.13 4.68 -4.40
N LYS A 391 -5.69 3.43 -4.36
CA LYS A 391 -5.09 2.79 -3.18
C LYS A 391 -3.80 2.10 -3.59
N ASP A 392 -2.75 2.20 -2.80
CA ASP A 392 -1.52 1.46 -3.08
C ASP A 392 -1.69 -0.03 -2.77
N VAL A 393 -0.90 -0.85 -3.45
CA VAL A 393 -0.89 -2.30 -3.22
C VAL A 393 -0.16 -2.57 -1.91
N THR A 394 -0.78 -3.33 -1.01
CA THR A 394 -0.21 -3.63 0.32
C THR A 394 0.34 -5.04 0.40
N PHE A 395 1.11 -5.30 1.45
CA PHE A 395 1.68 -6.60 1.80
C PHE A 395 0.65 -7.74 1.81
N GLU A 396 -0.50 -7.51 2.42
CA GLU A 396 -1.54 -8.51 2.63
C GLU A 396 -2.17 -8.98 1.31
N THR A 397 -2.20 -8.09 0.31
CA THR A 397 -2.86 -8.38 -0.97
C THR A 397 -1.96 -9.18 -1.91
N LEU A 398 -0.66 -8.87 -1.88
CA LEU A 398 0.38 -9.58 -2.65
C LEU A 398 0.72 -10.96 -2.09
N ASN A 399 0.37 -11.22 -0.82
CA ASN A 399 0.56 -12.51 -0.17
C ASN A 399 -0.49 -13.57 -0.57
N ARG A 400 -1.45 -13.23 -1.45
CA ARG A 400 -2.39 -14.20 -1.99
C ARG A 400 -1.76 -14.82 -3.23
N ASN A 401 -1.61 -16.15 -3.23
CA ASN A 401 -0.88 -16.89 -4.26
C ASN A 401 -1.39 -16.62 -5.69
N ASP A 402 -2.65 -16.24 -5.83
CA ASP A 402 -3.34 -15.96 -7.10
C ASP A 402 -3.14 -14.52 -7.60
N PHE A 403 -2.65 -13.59 -6.77
CA PHE A 403 -2.53 -12.18 -7.13
C PHE A 403 -1.50 -11.97 -8.25
N LEU A 404 -0.33 -12.59 -8.11
CA LEU A 404 0.76 -12.44 -9.08
C LEU A 404 0.39 -12.99 -10.46
N GLU A 405 -0.26 -14.16 -10.48
CA GLU A 405 -0.81 -14.74 -11.72
C GLU A 405 -1.84 -13.80 -12.33
N SER A 406 -2.77 -13.27 -11.52
CA SER A 406 -3.78 -12.31 -11.98
C SER A 406 -3.17 -11.04 -12.58
N VAL A 407 -2.08 -10.52 -12.00
CA VAL A 407 -1.36 -9.34 -12.52
C VAL A 407 -0.68 -9.66 -13.85
N LYS A 408 -0.01 -10.81 -13.96
CA LYS A 408 0.65 -11.25 -15.20
C LYS A 408 -0.38 -11.44 -16.32
N ASP A 409 -1.53 -12.03 -16.01
CA ASP A 409 -2.63 -12.21 -16.96
C ASP A 409 -3.27 -10.88 -17.38
N ALA A 410 -3.41 -9.93 -16.46
CA ALA A 410 -3.96 -8.61 -16.74
C ALA A 410 -3.00 -7.72 -17.55
N PHE A 411 -1.69 -7.93 -17.43
CA PHE A 411 -0.65 -7.14 -18.09
C PHE A 411 0.41 -8.03 -18.77
N PRO A 412 0.04 -8.79 -19.82
CA PRO A 412 0.93 -9.78 -20.43
C PRO A 412 2.10 -9.15 -21.20
N ASN A 413 1.99 -7.88 -21.58
CA ASN A 413 3.01 -7.16 -22.35
C ASN A 413 4.02 -6.41 -21.46
N VAL A 414 3.86 -6.45 -20.14
CA VAL A 414 4.83 -5.86 -19.20
C VAL A 414 5.89 -6.90 -18.91
N ASP A 415 7.16 -6.50 -19.01
CA ASP A 415 8.30 -7.36 -18.66
C ASP A 415 8.43 -7.45 -17.14
N TRP A 416 7.59 -8.30 -16.53
CA TRP A 416 7.62 -8.56 -15.10
C TRP A 416 8.91 -9.26 -14.68
N GLU A 417 9.56 -10.03 -15.55
CA GLU A 417 10.85 -10.66 -15.27
C GLU A 417 11.96 -9.62 -15.11
N LYS A 418 11.93 -8.55 -15.92
CA LYS A 418 12.80 -7.38 -15.71
C LYS A 418 12.50 -6.69 -14.38
N ALA A 419 11.23 -6.43 -14.04
CA ALA A 419 10.87 -5.81 -12.76
C ALA A 419 11.35 -6.66 -11.56
N TYR A 420 11.20 -7.97 -11.64
CA TYR A 420 11.74 -8.91 -10.65
C TYR A 420 13.26 -8.93 -10.62
N SER A 421 13.93 -8.86 -11.78
CA SER A 421 15.40 -8.93 -11.84
C SER A 421 16.08 -7.64 -11.41
N GLU A 422 15.52 -6.46 -11.69
CA GLU A 422 16.00 -5.17 -11.15
C GLU A 422 15.94 -5.14 -9.62
N PHE A 423 14.94 -5.80 -9.04
CA PHE A 423 14.85 -5.99 -7.60
C PHE A 423 15.83 -7.06 -7.08
N ARG A 424 15.95 -8.22 -7.76
CA ARG A 424 16.89 -9.29 -7.39
C ARG A 424 18.36 -8.89 -7.55
N ALA A 425 18.67 -7.95 -8.45
CA ALA A 425 20.01 -7.42 -8.63
C ALA A 425 20.56 -6.75 -7.36
N ALA A 426 19.70 -6.40 -6.40
CA ALA A 426 20.07 -6.17 -5.01
C ALA A 426 20.17 -7.49 -4.22
N GLY A 427 21.15 -8.34 -4.56
CA GLY A 427 21.67 -9.38 -3.66
C GLY A 427 21.21 -10.84 -3.83
N GLN A 428 20.41 -11.20 -4.85
CA GLN A 428 20.05 -12.62 -5.11
C GLN A 428 20.57 -13.16 -6.44
N SER A 429 21.43 -14.17 -6.38
CA SER A 429 21.80 -15.01 -7.53
C SER A 429 20.74 -16.07 -7.81
N GLN A 430 20.57 -16.45 -9.08
CA GLN A 430 19.56 -17.41 -9.54
C GLN A 430 19.62 -18.73 -8.74
N LEU A 431 18.64 -18.97 -7.87
CA LEU A 431 18.28 -20.34 -7.51
C LEU A 431 17.59 -20.95 -8.74
N GLN A 432 18.19 -21.99 -9.32
CA GLN A 432 17.53 -22.82 -10.31
C GLN A 432 16.24 -23.37 -9.69
N ASP A 433 15.12 -23.21 -10.38
CA ASP A 433 13.86 -23.87 -10.02
C ASP A 433 14.13 -25.36 -9.77
N PRO A 434 13.58 -25.94 -8.67
CA PRO A 434 13.58 -27.38 -8.55
C PRO A 434 12.74 -27.91 -9.71
N ILE A 435 13.42 -28.58 -10.65
CA ILE A 435 12.81 -29.31 -11.76
C ILE A 435 11.64 -30.11 -11.20
N ALA A 436 10.42 -29.70 -11.56
CA ALA A 436 9.22 -30.47 -11.34
C ALA A 436 9.42 -31.85 -11.95
N LYS A 437 9.29 -32.89 -11.13
CA LYS A 437 9.07 -34.27 -11.58
C LYS A 437 7.58 -34.50 -11.75
#